data_AF-A0A7Y4F0C0-F1
#
_entry.id   AF-A0A7Y4F0C0-F1
#
_cell.length_a   1.000
_cell.length_b   1.000
_cell.length_c   1.000
_cell.angle_alpha   90.00
_cell.angle_beta   90.00
_cell.angle_gamma   90.00
#
_symmetry.space_group_name_H-M   'P 1'
#
loop_
_entity.id
_entity.type
_entity.pdbx_description
1 polymer ?
#
loop_
_entity_poly.entity_id
_entity_poly.type
_entity_poly.pdbx_seq_one_letter_code
_entity_poly.pdbx_strand_id
1 'polypeptide(L)' 'MNKNESNENDEETISAFCRKELGMDAQDVALLAEVPRRTFYDWWKSRNKAVRFMIAGIKSDLNQ' A
#
# COMPACT_ATOMS: atom_id res chain seq x y z
N MET A 1 20.59 15.15 5.28
CA MET A 1 19.24 14.81 4.83
C MET A 1 18.45 14.34 6.03
N ASN A 2 17.39 15.08 6.39
CA ASN A 2 16.47 14.68 7.46
C ASN A 2 15.79 13.38 7.04
N LYS A 3 15.95 12.31 7.82
CA LYS A 3 15.33 10.99 7.57
C LYS A 3 13.80 11.00 7.57
N ASN A 4 13.18 12.10 7.99
CA ASN A 4 11.74 12.19 8.21
C ASN A 4 10.95 12.62 6.96
N GLU A 5 11.48 13.53 6.12
CA GLU A 5 10.75 14.02 4.93
C GLU A 5 10.54 12.95 3.85
N SER A 6 11.48 12.00 3.71
CA SER A 6 11.37 10.93 2.72
C SER A 6 10.32 9.87 3.09
N ASN A 7 9.99 9.72 4.38
CA ASN A 7 9.04 8.70 4.81
C ASN A 7 7.58 9.14 4.62
N GLU A 8 7.26 10.39 4.94
CA GLU A 8 5.90 10.92 4.76
C GLU A 8 5.46 10.90 3.29
N ASN A 9 6.38 11.23 2.37
CA ASN A 9 6.09 11.20 0.94
C ASN A 9 5.78 9.79 0.43
N ASP A 10 6.50 8.77 0.92
CA ASP A 10 6.28 7.39 0.50
C ASP A 10 4.99 6.79 1.09
N GLU A 11 4.66 7.11 2.35
CA GLU A 11 3.40 6.68 2.98
C GLU A 11 2.18 7.29 2.28
N GLU A 12 2.26 8.57 1.91
CA GLU A 12 1.19 9.22 1.15
C GLU A 12 1.13 8.70 -0.30
N THR A 13 2.28 8.42 -0.92
CA THR A 13 2.33 7.85 -2.28
C THR A 13 1.62 6.50 -2.37
N ILE A 14 1.90 5.57 -1.46
CA ILE A 14 1.21 4.28 -1.45
C ILE A 14 -0.27 4.44 -1.10
N SER A 15 -0.62 5.34 -0.17
CA SER A 15 -2.02 5.58 0.20
C SER A 15 -2.82 6.16 -0.96
N ALA A 16 -2.24 7.10 -1.71
CA ALA A 16 -2.82 7.63 -2.94
C ALA A 16 -3.00 6.54 -4.02
N PHE A 17 -2.02 5.64 -4.15
CA PHE A 17 -2.13 4.51 -5.07
C PHE A 17 -3.27 3.56 -4.67
N CYS A 18 -3.38 3.21 -3.38
CA CYS A 18 -4.47 2.36 -2.87
C CYS A 18 -5.84 3.00 -3.09
N ARG A 19 -5.98 4.31 -2.83
CA ARG A 19 -7.25 5.02 -3.02
C ARG A 19 -7.67 5.03 -4.49
N LYS A 20 -6.72 5.21 -5.40
CA LYS A 20 -6.98 5.14 -6.84
C LYS A 20 -7.47 3.76 -7.29
N GLU A 21 -6.87 2.69 -6.76
CA GLU A 21 -7.15 1.34 -7.24
C GLU A 21 -8.34 0.66 -6.55
N LEU A 22 -8.56 0.96 -5.27
CA LEU A 22 -9.50 0.26 -4.38
C LEU A 22 -10.46 1.20 -3.63
N GLY A 23 -10.27 2.52 -3.69
CA GLY A 23 -11.10 3.48 -2.95
C GLY A 23 -10.78 3.61 -1.46
N MET A 24 -9.67 3.02 -0.99
CA MET A 24 -9.27 2.95 0.42
C MET A 24 -7.78 3.26 0.59
N ASP A 25 -7.35 3.67 1.78
CA ASP A 25 -5.95 4.01 2.03
C ASP A 25 -5.05 2.77 2.24
N ALA A 26 -3.74 2.98 2.35
CA ALA A 26 -2.80 1.87 2.50
C ALA A 26 -2.91 1.14 3.85
N GLN A 27 -3.45 1.77 4.90
CA GLN A 27 -3.67 1.10 6.17
C GLN A 27 -4.81 0.09 6.04
N ASP A 28 -5.91 0.47 5.40
CA ASP A 28 -7.05 -0.41 5.16
C ASP A 28 -6.67 -1.57 4.23
N VAL A 29 -5.90 -1.30 3.17
CA VAL A 29 -5.39 -2.35 2.28
C VAL A 29 -4.46 -3.30 3.03
N ALA A 30 -3.58 -2.81 3.90
CA ALA A 30 -2.70 -3.66 4.70
C ALA A 30 -3.50 -4.58 5.62
N LEU A 31 -4.58 -4.07 6.23
CA LEU A 31 -5.49 -4.85 7.06
C LEU A 31 -6.19 -5.95 6.24
N LEU A 32 -6.74 -5.61 5.07
CA LEU A 32 -7.40 -6.59 4.18
C LEU A 32 -6.44 -7.65 3.64
N ALA A 33 -5.20 -7.26 3.35
CA ALA A 33 -4.16 -8.17 2.90
C ALA A 33 -3.58 -9.04 4.04
N GLU A 34 -4.02 -8.81 5.29
CA GLU A 34 -3.47 -9.43 6.51
C GLU A 34 -1.94 -9.23 6.64
N VAL A 35 -1.44 -8.09 6.16
CA VAL A 35 -0.03 -7.71 6.24
C VAL A 35 0.15 -6.64 7.32
N PRO A 36 1.12 -6.79 8.24
CA PRO A 36 1.40 -5.74 9.21
C PRO A 36 1.65 -4.39 8.53
N ARG A 37 0.98 -3.34 9.01
CA ARG A 37 1.02 -1.98 8.43
C ARG A 37 2.43 -1.57 8.01
N ARG A 38 3.38 -1.61 8.96
CA ARG A 38 4.78 -1.22 8.72
C ARG A 38 5.43 -2.03 7.61
N THR A 39 5.19 -3.34 7.56
CA THR A 39 5.70 -4.22 6.51
C THR A 39 5.15 -3.82 5.15
N PHE A 40 3.86 -3.49 5.07
CA PHE A 40 3.22 -3.06 3.83
C PHE A 40 3.86 -1.77 3.27
N TYR A 41 4.08 -0.77 4.14
CA TYR A 41 4.77 0.46 3.77
C TYR A 41 6.25 0.23 3.38
N ASP A 42 6.99 -0.59 4.12
CA ASP A 42 8.38 -0.93 3.81
C ASP A 42 8.50 -1.68 2.47
N TRP A 43 7.50 -2.51 2.14
CA TRP A 43 7.44 -3.25 0.88
C TRP A 43 7.12 -2.36 -0.30
N TRP A 44 6.48 -1.21 -0.12
CA TRP A 44 6.30 -0.26 -1.22
C TRP A 44 7.64 0.19 -1.82
N LYS A 45 8.65 0.39 -0.97
CA LYS A 45 9.99 0.82 -1.38
C LYS A 45 10.86 -0.32 -1.90
N SER A 46 10.79 -1.49 -1.25
CA SER A 46 11.74 -2.60 -1.48
C SER A 46 11.17 -3.75 -2.32
N ARG A 47 9.84 -3.90 -2.35
CA ARG A 47 9.11 -5.05 -2.92
C ARG A 47 7.81 -4.59 -3.61
N ASN A 48 7.85 -3.42 -4.27
CA ASN A 48 6.69 -2.73 -4.85
C ASN A 48 5.79 -3.65 -5.69
N LYS A 49 6.40 -4.59 -6.43
CA LYS A 49 5.69 -5.57 -7.26
C LYS A 49 4.77 -6.49 -6.45
N ALA A 50 5.17 -6.92 -5.25
CA ALA A 50 4.34 -7.73 -4.36
C ALA A 50 3.11 -6.94 -3.88
N VAL A 51 3.31 -5.68 -3.50
CA VAL A 51 2.21 -4.77 -3.11
C VAL A 51 1.22 -4.58 -4.25
N ARG A 52 1.69 -4.35 -5.48
CA ARG A 52 0.83 -4.24 -6.66
C ARG A 52 0.02 -5.51 -6.93
N PHE A 53 0.61 -6.68 -6.73
CA PHE A 53 -0.11 -7.96 -6.89
C PHE A 53 -1.16 -8.18 -5.80
N MET A 54 -0.87 -7.84 -4.55
CA MET A 54 -1.87 -7.89 -3.47
C MET A 54 -3.06 -6.98 -3.80
N ILE A 55 -2.80 -5.73 -4.21
CA ILE A 55 -3.86 -4.78 -4.60
C ILE A 55 -4.67 -5.28 -5.78
N ALA A 56 -4.03 -5.84 -6.81
CA ALA A 56 -4.73 -6.41 -7.95
C ALA A 56 -5.60 -7.62 -7.57
N GLY A 57 -5.12 -8.47 -6.66
CA GLY A 57 -5.89 -9.59 -6.11
C GLY A 57 -7.13 -9.13 -5.36
N ILE A 58 -6.97 -8.19 -4.42
CA ILE A 58 -8.09 -7.59 -3.66
C ILE A 58 -9.10 -6.95 -4.61
N LYS A 59 -8.62 -6.19 -5.61
CA LYS A 59 -9.50 -5.56 -6.61
C LYS A 59 -10.30 -6.60 -7.39
N SER A 60 -9.69 -7.72 -7.73
CA SER A 60 -10.36 -8.80 -8.43
C SER A 60 -11.43 -9.47 -7.55
N ASP A 61 -11.15 -9.66 -6.26
CA ASP A 61 -12.05 -10.30 -5.30
C ASP A 61 -13.30 -9.44 -5.02
N LEU A 62 -13.13 -8.12 -4.86
CA LEU A 62 -14.23 -7.17 -4.62
C LEU A 62 -15.15 -6.95 -5.83
N ASN A 63 -14.73 -7.30 -7.04
CA ASN A 63 -15.51 -7.12 -8.27
C ASN A 63 -16.23 -8.41 -8.72
N GLN A 64 -16.17 -9.49 -7.93
CA GLN A 64 -16.95 -10.71 -8.15
C GLN A 64 -18.38 -10.57 -7.61
#